data_AF-A0A535BQL5-F1
#
_entry.id   AF-A0A535BQL5-F1
#
_cell.length_a   1.000
_cell.length_b   1.000
_cell.length_c   1.000
_cell.angle_alpha   90.00
_cell.angle_beta   90.00
_cell.angle_gamma   90.00
#
_symmetry.space_group_name_H-M   'P 1'
#
loop_
_entity.id
_entity.type
_entity.pdbx_description
1 polymer ?
#
loop_
_entity_poly.entity_id
_entity_poly.type
_entity_poly.pdbx_seq_one_letter_code
_entity_poly.pdbx_strand_id
1 'polypeptide(L)' 'MTAIAVDGAAPADSGTANPGNTFRFEADLGGSGGYVYNLSTRGLAPGRHTLTLQAAGDAMIHRIDFLLR' A
#
# COMPACT_ATOMS: atom_id res chain seq x y z
N MET A 1 -6.37 -7.30 -2.95
CA MET A 1 -5.87 -6.57 -1.77
C MET A 1 -5.97 -5.09 -2.08
N THR A 2 -6.41 -4.28 -1.13
CA THR A 2 -6.69 -2.86 -1.34
C THR A 2 -6.09 -2.03 -0.21
N ALA A 3 -5.42 -0.93 -0.56
CA ALA A 3 -4.95 0.05 0.41
C ALA A 3 -6.11 0.93 0.87
N ILE A 4 -6.20 1.15 2.18
CA ILE A 4 -7.27 1.91 2.82
C ILE A 4 -6.79 3.30 3.19
N ALA A 5 -5.64 3.40 3.85
CA ALA A 5 -5.13 4.67 4.36
C ALA A 5 -3.63 4.67 4.61
N VAL A 6 -3.02 5.86 4.57
CA VAL A 6 -1.72 6.15 5.17
C VAL A 6 -1.97 7.13 6.31
N ASP A 7 -1.65 6.74 7.54
CA ASP A 7 -1.90 7.52 8.77
C ASP A 7 -3.35 8.02 8.91
N GLY A 8 -4.31 7.26 8.41
CA GLY A 8 -5.74 7.60 8.43
C GLY A 8 -6.20 8.50 7.28
N ALA A 9 -5.30 8.99 6.43
CA ALA A 9 -5.65 9.72 5.21
C ALA A 9 -5.70 8.80 3.98
N ALA A 10 -6.43 9.22 2.95
CA ALA A 10 -6.50 8.48 1.69
C ALA A 10 -5.08 8.28 1.09
N PRO A 11 -4.71 7.06 0.67
CA PRO A 11 -3.41 6.81 0.06
C PRO A 11 -3.27 7.60 -1.23
N ALA A 12 -2.11 8.22 -1.45
CA ALA A 12 -1.75 8.83 -2.72
C ALA A 12 -0.97 7.84 -3.58
N ASP A 13 -1.25 7.81 -4.88
CA ASP A 13 -0.44 7.08 -5.84
C ASP A 13 0.43 8.03 -6.69
N SER A 14 1.37 7.46 -7.44
CA SER A 14 2.12 8.23 -8.42
C SER A 14 1.38 8.25 -9.75
N GLY A 15 0.37 9.11 -9.85
CA GLY A 15 -0.41 9.37 -11.07
C GLY A 15 -1.58 8.43 -11.25
N THR A 16 -1.32 7.21 -11.73
CA THR A 16 -2.34 6.16 -11.95
C THR A 16 -1.80 4.77 -11.60
N ALA A 17 -0.85 4.72 -10.67
CA ALA A 17 -0.06 3.53 -10.42
C ALA A 17 -0.86 2.43 -9.69
N ASN A 18 -1.92 2.79 -8.97
CA ASN A 18 -2.78 1.82 -8.27
C ASN A 18 -4.28 2.12 -8.53
N PRO A 19 -4.82 1.79 -9.71
CA PRO A 19 -6.24 2.01 -10.00
C PRO A 19 -7.14 1.41 -8.90
N GLY A 20 -8.00 2.25 -8.32
CA GLY A 20 -8.90 1.84 -7.22
C GLY A 20 -8.18 1.45 -5.91
N ASN A 21 -6.95 1.94 -5.69
CA ASN A 21 -6.09 1.56 -4.56
C ASN A 21 -5.81 0.05 -4.48
N THR A 22 -5.88 -0.65 -5.62
CA THR A 22 -5.67 -2.10 -5.66
C THR A 22 -4.20 -2.44 -5.82
N PHE A 23 -3.78 -3.51 -5.15
CA PHE A 23 -2.45 -4.09 -5.35
C PHE A 23 -2.45 -4.91 -6.64
N ARG A 24 -1.38 -4.80 -7.43
CA ARG A 24 -1.18 -5.60 -8.64
C ARG A 24 -0.40 -6.86 -8.29
N PHE A 25 -0.87 -8.01 -8.77
CA PHE A 25 -0.09 -9.25 -8.68
C PHE A 25 1.01 -9.26 -9.74
N GLU A 26 2.22 -9.65 -9.32
CA GLU A 26 3.40 -9.84 -10.15
C GLU A 26 3.90 -11.28 -9.97
N ALA A 27 3.83 -12.07 -11.05
CA ALA A 27 4.21 -13.48 -11.00
C ALA A 27 5.72 -13.68 -10.77
N ASP A 28 6.54 -12.74 -11.24
CA ASP A 28 8.00 -12.84 -11.19
C ASP A 28 8.59 -12.34 -9.85
N LEU A 29 7.75 -11.89 -8.91
CA LEU A 29 8.21 -11.42 -7.61
C LEU A 29 8.48 -12.62 -6.67
N GLY A 30 9.73 -13.07 -6.62
CA GLY A 30 10.14 -14.21 -5.78
C GLY A 30 9.69 -15.57 -6.35
N GLY A 31 9.74 -16.63 -5.53
CA GLY A 31 9.48 -18.00 -5.98
C GLY A 31 8.00 -18.38 -6.21
N SER A 32 7.07 -17.53 -5.77
CA SER A 32 5.62 -17.78 -5.84
C SER A 32 4.81 -16.58 -6.37
N GLY A 33 5.50 -15.56 -6.91
CA GLY A 33 4.92 -14.25 -7.17
C GLY A 33 4.58 -13.47 -5.89
N GLY A 34 4.08 -12.25 -6.07
CA GLY A 34 3.71 -11.38 -4.97
C GLY A 34 2.92 -10.15 -5.42
N TYR A 35 2.60 -9.27 -4.47
CA TYR A 35 1.76 -8.11 -4.70
C TYR A 35 2.55 -6.82 -4.56
N VAL A 36 2.35 -5.91 -5.51
CA VAL A 36 3.02 -4.61 -5.56
C VAL A 36 1.99 -3.48 -5.42
N TYR A 37 2.37 -2.45 -4.68
CA TYR A 37 1.63 -1.20 -4.53
C TYR A 37 2.60 -0.02 -4.53
N ASN A 38 2.37 0.95 -5.41
CA ASN A 38 3.24 2.11 -5.59
C ASN A 38 2.69 3.31 -4.81
N LEU A 39 3.10 3.46 -3.56
CA LEU A 39 2.68 4.58 -2.72
C LEU A 39 3.47 5.86 -3.06
N SER A 40 2.79 6.98 -3.28
CA SER A 40 3.45 8.29 -3.29
C SER A 40 3.63 8.79 -1.86
N THR A 41 4.86 9.17 -1.51
CA THR A 41 5.18 9.79 -0.21
C THR A 41 5.26 11.32 -0.30
N ARG A 42 4.90 11.90 -1.45
CA ARG A 42 4.96 13.35 -1.66
C ARG A 42 4.06 14.05 -0.64
N GLY A 43 4.62 15.02 0.08
CA GLY A 43 3.90 15.79 1.09
C GLY A 43 3.82 15.13 2.47
N LEU A 44 4.34 13.90 2.63
CA LEU A 44 4.55 13.31 3.94
C LEU A 44 5.86 13.86 4.56
N ALA A 45 5.82 14.20 5.83
CA ALA A 45 7.01 14.59 6.58
C ALA A 45 7.91 13.37 6.84
N PRO A 46 9.24 13.52 7.01
CA PRO A 46 10.09 12.45 7.49
C PRO A 46 9.58 11.90 8.83
N GLY A 47 9.60 10.58 9.01
CA GLY A 47 9.04 9.95 10.20
C GLY A 47 8.44 8.58 9.95
N ARG A 48 7.86 8.01 11.03
CA ARG A 48 7.17 6.73 10.97
C ARG A 48 5.75 6.94 10.43
N HIS A 49 5.37 6.09 9.49
CA HIS A 49 4.06 6.06 8.88
C HIS A 49 3.51 4.64 8.90
N THR A 50 2.19 4.51 8.81
CA THR A 50 1.50 3.24 8.76
C THR A 50 0.58 3.18 7.54
N LEU A 51 0.82 2.21 6.65
CA LEU A 51 -0.09 1.83 5.58
C LEU A 51 -1.11 0.82 6.13
N THR A 52 -2.39 1.16 6.04
CA THR A 52 -3.52 0.29 6.39
C THR A 52 -4.13 -0.31 5.13
N LEU A 53 -4.43 -1.61 5.15
CA LEU A 53 -4.93 -2.34 3.98
C LEU A 53 -5.83 -3.51 4.38
N GLN A 54 -6.57 -4.03 3.40
CA GLN A 54 -7.41 -5.22 3.57
C GLN A 54 -7.25 -6.19 2.40
N ALA A 55 -7.22 -7.48 2.72
CA ALA A 55 -7.29 -8.54 1.73
C ALA A 55 -8.75 -8.96 1.49
N ALA A 56 -9.12 -9.22 0.24
CA ALA A 56 -10.46 -9.68 -0.08
C ALA A 56 -10.69 -11.07 0.52
N GLY A 57 -11.84 -11.28 1.15
CA GLY A 57 -12.13 -12.53 1.86
C GLY A 57 -11.49 -12.64 3.25
N ASP A 58 -10.72 -11.64 3.67
CA ASP A 58 -10.21 -11.50 5.04
C ASP A 58 -10.91 -10.35 5.75
N ALA A 59 -11.49 -10.64 6.91
CA ALA A 59 -12.17 -9.65 7.74
C ALA A 59 -11.19 -8.79 8.56
N MET A 60 -9.93 -9.21 8.67
CA MET A 60 -8.92 -8.50 9.43
C MET A 60 -8.33 -7.33 8.64
N ILE A 61 -8.17 -6.19 9.33
CA ILE A 61 -7.41 -5.04 8.81
C ILE A 61 -5.94 -5.25 9.14
N HIS A 62 -5.08 -5.10 8.13
CA HIS A 62 -3.64 -5.23 8.25
C HIS A 62 -2.96 -3.87 8.23
N ARG A 63 -1.81 -3.78 8.89
CA ARG A 63 -1.00 -2.57 9.01
C ARG A 63 0.46 -2.87 8.70
N ILE A 64 1.06 -2.05 7.85
CA ILE A 64 2.48 -2.09 7.50
C ILE A 64 3.10 -0.78 7.94
N ASP A 65 4.07 -0.86 8.85
CA ASP A 65 4.82 0.30 9.30
C ASP A 65 6.06 0.51 8.43
N PHE A 66 6.33 1.76 8.09
CA PHE A 66 7.53 2.15 7.35
C PHE A 66 8.08 3.48 7.87
N LEU A 67 9.36 3.73 7.59
CA LEU A 67 10.07 4.95 7.97
C LEU A 67 10.44 5.73 6.71
N LEU A 68 10.00 6.98 6.62
CA LEU A 68 10.48 7.93 5.64
C LEU A 68 11.67 8.70 6.24
N ARG A 69 12.79 8.77 5.50
CA ARG A 69 14.03 9.43 5.93
C ARG A 69 14.27 10.69 5.12
#